data_AF-A0A1H1H2D5-F1
#
_entry.id   AF-A0A1H1H2D5-F1
#
_cell.length_a   1.000
_cell.length_b   1.000
_cell.length_c   1.000
_cell.angle_alpha   90.00
_cell.angle_beta   90.00
_cell.angle_gamma   90.00
#
_symmetry.space_group_name_H-M   'P 1'
#
loop_
_entity.id
_entity.type
_entity.pdbx_description
1 polymer ?
#
loop_
_entity_poly.entity_id
_entity_poly.type
_entity_poly.pdbx_seq_one_letter_code
_entity_poly.pdbx_strand_id
1 'polypeptide(L)' 'MDLNQRNHQTAVSWIEGEIENMILDLGKPNASAAATSCVTLAFMLRVIDDNEHRYFRARIDKIYANYNASIVSAA' A
#
# COMPACT_ATOMS: atom_id res chain seq x y z
N MET A 1 18.37 13.88 14.92
CA MET A 1 17.49 12.82 14.36
C MET A 1 16.06 13.29 14.52
N ASP A 2 15.53 13.91 13.48
CA ASP A 2 14.21 14.55 13.48
C ASP A 2 13.11 13.52 13.76
N LEU A 3 12.24 13.83 14.73
CA LEU A 3 11.11 12.99 15.11
C LEU A 3 10.17 12.77 13.92
N ASN A 4 9.99 13.80 13.08
CA ASN A 4 9.19 13.72 11.85
C ASN A 4 9.77 12.72 10.84
N GLN A 5 11.09 12.71 10.66
CA GLN A 5 11.72 11.78 9.72
C GLN A 5 11.59 10.32 10.20
N ARG A 6 11.71 10.08 11.51
CA ARG A 6 11.45 8.75 12.08
C ARG A 6 9.98 8.34 11.92
N ASN A 7 9.04 9.22 12.25
CA ASN A 7 7.61 8.95 12.11
C ASN A 7 7.25 8.64 10.65
N HIS A 8 7.81 9.41 9.71
CA HIS A 8 7.70 9.18 8.28
C HIS A 8 8.19 7.79 7.89
N GLN A 9 9.42 7.45 8.28
CA GLN A 9 10.03 6.17 7.94
C GLN A 9 9.27 4.98 8.55
N THR A 10 8.76 5.13 9.78
CA THR A 10 7.91 4.12 10.42
C THR A 10 6.59 3.92 9.67
N ALA A 11 5.92 5.01 9.27
CA ALA A 11 4.68 4.91 8.52
C ALA A 11 4.88 4.29 7.14
N VAL A 12 5.94 4.67 6.42
CA VAL A 12 6.30 4.07 5.14
C VAL A 12 6.55 2.57 5.32
N SER A 13 7.34 2.17 6.32
CA SER A 13 7.62 0.76 6.60
C SER A 13 6.36 -0.04 6.94
N TRP A 14 5.40 0.56 7.66
CA TRP A 14 4.10 -0.05 7.93
C TRP A 14 3.26 -0.21 6.67
N ILE A 15 3.20 0.82 5.82
CA ILE A 15 2.48 0.75 4.53
C ILE A 15 3.05 -0.35 3.65
N GLU A 16 4.38 -0.46 3.58
CA GLU A 16 5.02 -1.51 2.78
C GLU A 16 4.72 -2.90 3.31
N GLY A 17 4.79 -3.11 4.63
CA GLY A 17 4.42 -4.40 5.24
C GLY A 17 2.96 -4.79 4.98
N GLU A 18 2.04 -3.83 5.01
CA GLU A 18 0.63 -4.08 4.68
C GLU A 18 0.41 -4.37 3.20
N ILE A 19 1.20 -3.76 2.31
CA ILE A 19 1.20 -4.09 0.88
C ILE A 19 1.75 -5.50 0.66
N GLU A 20 2.79 -5.92 1.39
CA GLU A 20 3.30 -7.30 1.34
C GLU A 20 2.29 -8.32 1.86
N ASN A 21 1.62 -8.02 2.98
CA ASN A 21 0.52 -8.83 3.49
C ASN A 21 -0.62 -8.91 2.46
N MET A 22 -0.98 -7.80 1.83
CA MET A 22 -1.96 -7.79 0.74
C MET A 22 -1.54 -8.69 -0.41
N ILE A 23 -0.25 -8.71 -0.79
CA ILE A 23 0.29 -9.59 -1.83
C ILE A 23 0.13 -11.06 -1.44
N LEU A 24 0.39 -11.41 -0.18
CA LEU A 24 0.22 -12.78 0.32
C LEU A 24 -1.26 -13.21 0.35
N ASP A 25 -2.16 -12.29 0.67
CA ASP A 25 -3.61 -12.49 0.67
C ASP A 25 -4.29 -12.14 -0.68
N LEU A 26 -3.52 -12.02 -1.77
CA LEU A 26 -4.04 -11.72 -3.11
C LEU A 26 -5.10 -12.74 -3.53
N GLY A 27 -6.35 -12.28 -3.63
CA GLY A 27 -7.52 -13.10 -3.93
C GLY A 27 -8.57 -13.13 -2.82
N LYS A 28 -8.23 -12.69 -1.60
CA LYS A 28 -9.24 -12.51 -0.54
C LYS A 28 -9.99 -11.19 -0.69
N PRO A 29 -11.32 -11.19 -0.48
CA PRO A 29 -12.06 -9.95 -0.35
C PRO A 29 -11.49 -9.18 0.85
N ASN A 30 -11.14 -7.91 0.63
CA ASN A 30 -10.56 -6.97 1.62
C ASN A 30 -9.04 -7.00 1.84
N ALA A 31 -8.25 -7.77 1.07
CA ALA A 31 -6.78 -7.70 1.19
C ALA A 31 -6.24 -6.27 0.95
N SER A 32 -6.81 -5.55 -0.02
CA SER A 32 -6.47 -4.14 -0.29
C SER A 32 -7.00 -3.15 0.73
N ALA A 33 -8.01 -3.53 1.52
CA ALA A 33 -8.67 -2.62 2.43
C ALA A 33 -7.72 -2.22 3.57
N ALA A 34 -6.91 -3.16 4.06
CA ALA A 34 -5.91 -2.91 5.10
C ALA A 34 -4.82 -1.93 4.59
N ALA A 35 -4.16 -2.27 3.48
CA ALA A 35 -3.15 -1.41 2.86
C ALA A 35 -3.69 -0.02 2.49
N THR A 36 -4.89 0.04 1.91
CA THR A 36 -5.56 1.30 1.55
C THR A 36 -5.88 2.15 2.78
N SER A 37 -6.32 1.53 3.87
CA SER A 37 -6.64 2.23 5.12
C SER A 37 -5.37 2.80 5.75
N CYS A 38 -4.28 2.03 5.77
CA CYS A 38 -2.99 2.49 6.28
C CYS A 38 -2.43 3.67 5.47
N VAL A 39 -2.49 3.60 4.14
CA VAL A 39 -2.06 4.70 3.26
C VAL A 39 -2.91 5.96 3.52
N THR A 40 -4.23 5.80 3.62
CA THR A 40 -5.15 6.92 3.88
C THR A 40 -4.88 7.55 5.25
N LEU A 41 -4.65 6.73 6.27
CA LEU A 41 -4.36 7.19 7.62
C LEU A 41 -3.03 7.97 7.67
N ALA A 42 -1.99 7.46 7.02
CA ALA A 42 -0.70 8.15 6.94
C ALA A 42 -0.82 9.52 6.25
N PHE A 43 -1.64 9.62 5.21
CA PHE A 43 -1.93 10.88 4.53
C PHE A 43 -2.71 11.86 5.43
N MET A 44 -3.74 11.37 6.13
CA MET A 44 -4.51 12.20 7.07
C MET A 44 -3.65 12.73 8.23
N LEU A 45 -2.71 11.92 8.71
CA LEU A 45 -1.75 12.30 9.75
C LEU A 45 -0.63 13.23 9.23
N ARG A 46 -0.61 13.56 7.93
CA ARG A 46 0.44 14.31 7.24
C ARG A 46 1.84 13.73 7.44
N VAL A 47 1.90 12.41 7.55
CA VAL A 47 3.15 11.68 7.63
C VAL A 47 3.73 11.42 6.24
N ILE A 48 2.86 11.37 5.22
CA ILE A 48 3.21 11.24 3.81
C ILE A 48 2.60 12.38 2.99
N ASP A 49 3.25 12.76 1.90
CA ASP A 49 2.79 13.80 0.98
C ASP A 49 1.80 13.25 -0.08
N ASP A 50 1.11 14.14 -0.82
CA ASP A 50 0.18 13.75 -1.90
C ASP A 50 0.85 12.87 -2.97
N ASN A 51 2.13 13.17 -3.27
CA ASN A 51 2.91 12.39 -4.23
C ASN A 51 3.09 10.93 -3.77
N GLU A 52 3.38 10.73 -2.49
CA GLU A 52 3.55 9.39 -1.92
C GLU A 52 2.21 8.67 -1.81
N HIS A 53 1.16 9.39 -1.41
CA HIS A 53 -0.19 8.84 -1.41
C HIS A 53 -0.58 8.31 -2.79
N ARG A 54 -0.38 9.09 -3.85
CA ARG A 54 -0.60 8.62 -5.23
C ARG A 54 0.31 7.46 -5.61
N TYR A 55 1.58 7.50 -5.22
CA TYR A 55 2.53 6.43 -5.48
C TYR A 55 2.06 5.10 -4.89
N PHE A 56 1.68 5.07 -3.62
CA PHE A 56 1.16 3.85 -2.97
C PHE A 56 -0.15 3.39 -3.60
N ARG A 57 -1.05 4.31 -3.93
CA ARG A 57 -2.32 4.00 -4.61
C ARG A 57 -2.08 3.33 -5.98
N ALA A 58 -1.19 3.91 -6.79
CA ALA A 58 -0.82 3.36 -8.09
C ALA A 58 -0.09 2.01 -7.97
N ARG A 59 0.71 1.83 -6.91
CA ARG A 59 1.39 0.56 -6.62
C ARG A 59 0.39 -0.55 -6.28
N ILE A 60 -0.61 -0.27 -5.44
CA ILE A 60 -1.70 -1.20 -5.13
C ILE A 60 -2.48 -1.57 -6.40
N ASP A 61 -2.86 -0.58 -7.21
CA ASP A 61 -3.57 -0.81 -8.48
C ASP A 61 -2.77 -1.71 -9.44
N LYS A 62 -1.47 -1.42 -9.60
CA LYS A 62 -0.56 -2.21 -10.42
C LYS A 62 -0.44 -3.67 -9.94
N ILE A 63 -0.44 -3.90 -8.62
CA ILE A 63 -0.40 -5.25 -8.05
C ILE A 63 -1.67 -6.04 -8.45
N TYR A 64 -2.85 -5.42 -8.35
CA TYR A 64 -4.10 -6.05 -8.79
C TYR A 64 -4.15 -6.28 -10.30
N ALA A 65 -3.71 -5.30 -11.10
CA ALA A 65 -3.64 -5.44 -12.54
C ALA A 65 -2.73 -6.60 -12.96
N ASN A 66 -1.57 -6.73 -12.31
CA ASN A 66 -0.64 -7.84 -12.57
C ASN A 66 -1.21 -9.18 -12.12
N TYR A 67 -1.83 -9.25 -10.94
CA TYR A 67 -2.48 -10.47 -10.46
C TYR A 67 -3.60 -10.93 -11.39
N ASN A 68 -4.47 -10.02 -11.83
CA ASN A 68 -5.53 -10.33 -12.78
C ASN A 68 -4.96 -10.77 -14.15
N ALA A 69 -3.89 -10.12 -14.63
CA ALA A 69 -3.20 -10.54 -15.85
C ALA A 69 -2.57 -11.93 -15.71
N SER A 70 -1.99 -12.28 -14.56
CA SER A 70 -1.47 -13.62 -14.27
C SER A 70 -2.58 -14.68 -14.24
N ILE A 71 -3.76 -14.37 -13.68
CA ILE A 71 -4.92 -15.28 -13.71
C ILE A 71 -5.40 -15.49 -15.15
N VAL A 72 -5.59 -14.41 -15.91
CA VAL A 72 -6.10 -14.47 -17.29
C VAL A 72 -5.10 -15.20 -18.22
N SER A 73 -3.80 -15.05 -17.99
CA SER A 73 -2.77 -15.73 -18.78
C SER A 73 -2.59 -17.22 -18.42
N ALA A 74 -3.24 -17.70 -17.37
CA ALA A 74 -3.21 -19.09 -16.92
C ALA A 74 -4.48 -19.90 -17.31
N ALA A 75 -5.45 -19.25 -17.98
CA ALA A 75 -6.69 -19.85 -18.49
C ALA A 75 -6.59 -20.15 -20.00
#